data_AF-A0A5C8WP27-F1
#
_entry.id   AF-A0A5C8WP27-F1
#
_cell.length_a   1.000
_cell.length_b   1.000
_cell.length_c   1.000
_cell.angle_alpha   90.00
_cell.angle_beta   90.00
_cell.angle_gamma   90.00
#
_symmetry.space_group_name_H-M   'P 1'
#
loop_
_entity.id
_entity.type
_entity.pdbx_description
1 polymer ?
#
loop_
_entity_poly.entity_id
_entity_poly.type
_entity_poly.pdbx_seq_one_letter_code
_entity_poly.pdbx_strand_id
1 'polypeptide(L)'
;MPKVAADGLEALRAEIDLKAIVTLIERTARWVAPETFRLLPTWYPEHGRGHHFYKGKWSEPQMNTKRATGESAHKTEGNLNANKALTMALGLRTKDRPHWSCCHIWGVDDPLFQKGNDVVKDRRFFSCVANMVLLPTPLKAFTDTMPEVKAMLRICSRNLYEWTCDHESLVETVQALDAWDAWDDYPDSWPRKPGQKRPLGVIDLTPEIEKQVRKRRAAIKGDLAHAGPHYPRAEVQEVLDYWKIEL
;
A
#
# COMPACT_ATOMS: atom_id res chain seq x y z
N MET A 1 -25.37 14.85 -32.33
CA MET A 1 -24.67 13.85 -31.50
C MET A 1 -24.12 14.56 -30.28
N PRO A 2 -24.30 14.06 -29.05
CA PRO A 2 -23.67 14.66 -27.88
C PRO A 2 -22.16 14.62 -28.09
N LYS A 3 -21.50 15.77 -27.89
CA LYS A 3 -20.05 15.91 -28.02
C LYS A 3 -19.42 15.24 -26.80
N VAL A 4 -18.79 14.09 -27.00
CA VAL A 4 -18.04 13.41 -25.93
C VAL A 4 -16.95 14.38 -25.45
N ALA A 5 -16.83 14.56 -24.12
CA ALA A 5 -15.76 15.39 -23.56
C ALA A 5 -14.39 14.85 -24.00
N ALA A 6 -13.43 15.76 -24.23
CA ALA A 6 -12.09 15.35 -24.64
C ALA A 6 -11.34 14.61 -23.51
N ASP A 7 -11.69 14.90 -22.25
CA ASP A 7 -11.13 14.28 -21.06
C ASP A 7 -12.23 13.54 -20.27
N GLY A 8 -11.98 12.27 -19.93
CA GLY A 8 -12.90 11.44 -19.14
C GLY A 8 -13.06 11.88 -17.68
N LEU A 9 -12.04 12.53 -17.09
CA LEU A 9 -12.14 13.11 -15.75
C LEU A 9 -13.02 14.37 -15.75
N GLU A 10 -12.99 15.17 -16.81
CA GLU A 10 -13.92 16.31 -16.96
C GLU A 10 -15.35 15.83 -17.10
N ALA A 11 -15.59 14.80 -17.93
CA ALA A 11 -16.91 14.18 -18.04
C ALA A 11 -17.40 13.65 -16.69
N LEU A 12 -16.53 13.00 -15.91
CA LEU A 12 -16.89 12.50 -14.59
C LEU A 12 -17.19 13.64 -13.61
N ARG A 13 -16.34 14.66 -13.55
CA ARG A 13 -16.50 15.82 -12.64
C ARG A 13 -17.78 16.62 -12.92
N ALA A 14 -18.34 16.53 -14.13
CA ALA A 14 -19.63 17.12 -14.46
C ALA A 14 -20.82 16.37 -13.81
N GLU A 15 -20.64 15.09 -13.47
CA GLU A 15 -21.70 14.21 -12.97
C GLU A 15 -21.59 13.94 -11.46
N ILE A 16 -20.36 13.94 -10.92
CA ILE A 16 -20.09 13.68 -9.51
C ILE A 16 -18.96 14.57 -9.01
N ASP A 17 -19.21 15.27 -7.90
CA ASP A 17 -18.22 16.13 -7.28
C ASP A 17 -17.17 15.32 -6.49
N LEU A 18 -16.06 15.99 -6.17
CA LEU A 18 -14.96 15.38 -5.43
C LEU A 18 -15.43 14.90 -4.04
N LYS A 19 -16.26 15.71 -3.35
CA LYS A 19 -16.82 15.37 -2.05
C LYS A 19 -17.57 14.04 -2.03
N ALA A 20 -18.42 13.80 -3.02
CA ALA A 20 -19.19 12.57 -3.13
C ALA A 20 -18.28 11.36 -3.37
N ILE A 21 -17.26 11.50 -4.24
CA ILE A 21 -16.25 10.45 -4.48
C ILE A 21 -15.53 10.11 -3.17
N VAL A 22 -15.03 11.12 -2.45
CA VAL A 22 -14.23 10.89 -1.25
C VAL A 22 -15.09 10.38 -0.10
N THR A 23 -16.36 10.80 0.01
CA THR A 23 -17.32 10.26 0.97
C THR A 23 -17.58 8.76 0.73
N LEU A 24 -17.67 8.34 -0.53
CA LEU A 24 -17.81 6.92 -0.86
C LEU A 24 -16.55 6.13 -0.45
N ILE A 25 -15.37 6.69 -0.67
CA ILE A 25 -14.09 6.13 -0.22
C ILE A 25 -14.04 6.06 1.31
N GLU A 26 -14.36 7.14 2.02
CA GLU A 26 -14.39 7.21 3.48
C GLU A 26 -15.21 6.06 4.10
N ARG A 27 -16.40 5.82 3.58
CA ARG A 27 -17.34 4.82 4.12
C ARG A 27 -16.90 3.37 3.82
N THR A 28 -16.13 3.17 2.75
CA THR A 28 -15.81 1.83 2.24
C THR A 28 -14.36 1.41 2.44
N ALA A 29 -13.45 2.37 2.65
CA ALA A 29 -12.06 2.08 2.94
C ALA A 29 -11.92 1.22 4.20
N ARG A 30 -10.94 0.32 4.20
CA ARG A 30 -10.50 -0.38 5.41
C ARG A 30 -9.04 -0.05 5.67
N TRP A 31 -8.80 0.31 6.93
CA TRP A 31 -7.50 0.73 7.44
C TRP A 31 -7.05 -0.26 8.51
N VAL A 32 -5.74 -0.43 8.62
CA VAL A 32 -5.14 -1.21 9.70
C VAL A 32 -5.05 -0.31 10.93
N ALA A 33 -5.36 -0.83 12.12
CA ALA A 33 -5.22 -0.03 13.33
C ALA A 33 -3.74 0.34 13.61
N PRO A 34 -3.46 1.53 14.18
CA PRO A 34 -2.11 1.95 14.54
C PRO A 34 -1.39 0.96 15.46
N GLU A 35 -2.12 0.24 16.31
CA GLU A 35 -1.58 -0.81 17.18
C GLU A 35 -0.96 -1.95 16.36
N THR A 36 -1.64 -2.43 15.32
CA THR A 36 -1.11 -3.44 14.41
C THR A 36 0.10 -2.90 13.63
N PHE A 37 0.04 -1.65 13.17
CA PHE A 37 1.16 -1.00 12.49
C PHE A 37 2.41 -0.96 13.36
N ARG A 38 2.30 -0.57 14.65
CA ARG A 38 3.44 -0.54 15.58
C ARG A 38 4.08 -1.91 15.81
N LEU A 39 3.31 -2.99 15.73
CA LEU A 39 3.85 -4.34 15.93
C LEU A 39 4.64 -4.86 14.73
N LEU A 40 4.25 -4.48 13.52
CA LEU A 40 4.92 -4.84 12.26
C LEU A 40 4.51 -3.87 11.14
N PRO A 41 5.24 -2.76 10.93
CA PRO A 41 4.96 -1.79 9.88
C PRO A 41 4.99 -2.42 8.48
N THR A 42 6.08 -3.16 8.20
CA THR A 42 6.35 -3.78 6.90
C THR A 42 6.41 -5.29 7.04
N TRP A 43 5.49 -5.99 6.38
CA TRP A 43 5.24 -7.42 6.62
C TRP A 43 6.14 -8.35 5.81
N TYR A 44 6.59 -7.90 4.64
CA TYR A 44 7.43 -8.66 3.72
C TYR A 44 8.64 -7.80 3.31
N PRO A 45 9.57 -7.54 4.24
CA PRO A 45 10.77 -6.75 3.97
C PRO A 45 11.67 -7.37 2.88
N GLU A 46 11.49 -8.64 2.56
CA GLU A 46 12.25 -9.35 1.53
C GLU A 46 11.74 -9.10 0.09
N HIS A 47 10.64 -8.35 -0.07
CA HIS A 47 9.99 -8.13 -1.35
C HIS A 47 9.83 -6.63 -1.67
N GLY A 48 9.89 -6.31 -2.96
CA GLY A 48 9.60 -5.00 -3.54
C GLY A 48 9.06 -5.19 -4.96
N ARG A 49 8.26 -4.26 -5.49
CA ARG A 49 7.73 -4.37 -6.86
C ARG A 49 8.86 -4.45 -7.88
N GLY A 50 8.73 -5.33 -8.87
CA GLY A 50 9.72 -5.56 -9.92
C GLY A 50 10.85 -6.50 -9.50
N HIS A 51 11.03 -6.79 -8.21
CA HIS A 51 12.06 -7.72 -7.74
C HIS A 51 11.70 -9.16 -8.08
N HIS A 52 12.71 -9.99 -8.24
CA HIS A 52 12.56 -11.38 -8.65
C HIS A 52 12.00 -12.28 -7.55
N PHE A 53 11.16 -13.25 -7.94
CA PHE A 53 10.67 -14.29 -7.03
C PHE A 53 11.58 -15.50 -6.99
N TYR A 54 11.69 -16.10 -5.81
CA TYR A 54 12.42 -17.35 -5.62
C TYR A 54 11.52 -18.37 -4.93
N LYS A 55 11.74 -19.65 -5.24
CA LYS A 55 11.08 -20.80 -4.61
C LYS A 55 12.14 -21.64 -3.88
N GLY A 56 11.74 -22.78 -3.32
CA GLY A 56 12.66 -23.65 -2.59
C GLY A 56 13.31 -22.98 -1.37
N LYS A 57 12.58 -22.06 -0.70
CA LYS A 57 13.10 -21.22 0.38
C LYS A 57 14.28 -20.35 -0.08
N TRP A 58 14.11 -19.62 -1.18
CA TRP A 58 15.12 -18.71 -1.75
C TRP A 58 16.36 -19.40 -2.34
N SER A 59 16.26 -20.67 -2.72
CA SER A 59 17.36 -21.43 -3.32
C SER A 59 17.34 -21.43 -4.85
N GLU A 60 16.17 -21.22 -5.46
CA GLU A 60 16.02 -21.30 -6.91
C GLU A 60 15.07 -20.21 -7.46
N PRO A 61 15.36 -19.63 -8.63
CA PRO A 61 14.46 -18.73 -9.33
C PRO A 61 13.06 -19.32 -9.56
N GLN A 62 12.03 -18.50 -9.37
CA GLN A 62 10.69 -18.84 -9.80
C GLN A 62 10.46 -18.34 -11.23
N MET A 63 10.26 -19.26 -12.16
CA MET A 63 10.05 -18.92 -13.58
C MET A 63 8.57 -18.79 -13.93
N ASN A 64 8.25 -17.97 -14.93
CA ASN A 64 6.96 -17.89 -15.58
C ASN A 64 7.13 -18.20 -17.07
N THR A 65 6.43 -19.23 -17.54
CA THR A 65 6.50 -19.65 -18.94
C THR A 65 5.23 -19.24 -19.66
N LYS A 66 5.35 -18.39 -20.68
CA LYS A 66 4.22 -17.99 -21.52
C LYS A 66 3.75 -19.20 -22.32
N ARG A 67 2.51 -19.66 -22.09
CA ARG A 67 1.95 -20.83 -22.79
C ARG A 67 1.94 -20.69 -24.31
N ALA A 68 1.74 -19.47 -24.83
CA ALA A 68 1.63 -19.21 -26.25
C ALA A 68 2.97 -19.26 -27.00
N THR A 69 4.06 -18.82 -26.36
CA THR A 69 5.38 -18.68 -27.02
C THR A 69 6.43 -19.64 -26.50
N GLY A 70 6.18 -20.32 -25.38
CA GLY A 70 7.16 -21.16 -24.69
C GLY A 70 8.28 -20.39 -23.98
N GLU A 71 8.32 -19.05 -24.12
CA GLU A 71 9.33 -18.20 -23.48
C GLU A 71 9.21 -18.26 -21.96
N SER A 72 10.34 -18.46 -21.30
CA SER A 72 10.45 -18.49 -19.85
C SER A 72 11.19 -17.25 -19.36
N ALA A 73 10.59 -16.53 -18.42
CA ALA A 73 11.19 -15.37 -17.78
C ALA A 73 11.16 -15.52 -16.26
N HIS A 74 12.14 -14.94 -15.57
CA HIS A 74 12.13 -14.90 -14.11
C HIS A 74 10.93 -14.09 -13.65
N LYS A 75 10.03 -14.73 -12.90
CA LYS A 75 8.84 -14.08 -12.38
C LYS A 75 9.24 -12.95 -11.43
N THR A 76 8.58 -11.81 -11.58
CA THR A 76 8.79 -10.62 -10.73
C THR A 76 7.58 -10.34 -9.86
N GLU A 77 7.82 -9.64 -8.76
CA GLU A 77 6.82 -9.16 -7.82
C GLU A 77 5.98 -8.04 -8.45
N GLY A 78 4.70 -8.31 -8.67
CA GLY A 78 3.76 -7.31 -9.18
C GLY A 78 3.08 -6.49 -8.09
N ASN A 79 2.65 -7.14 -6.99
CA ASN A 79 1.94 -6.61 -5.81
C ASN A 79 1.41 -7.73 -4.89
N LEU A 80 1.85 -8.98 -5.10
CA LEU A 80 1.35 -10.15 -4.39
C LEU A 80 1.58 -10.03 -2.90
N ASN A 81 2.81 -9.73 -2.46
CA ASN A 81 3.12 -9.69 -1.03
C ASN A 81 2.62 -8.41 -0.34
N ALA A 82 2.50 -7.29 -1.05
CA ALA A 82 1.76 -6.12 -0.56
C ALA A 82 0.28 -6.45 -0.29
N ASN A 83 -0.39 -7.13 -1.22
CA ASN A 83 -1.78 -7.59 -1.03
C ASN A 83 -1.91 -8.58 0.14
N LYS A 84 -0.97 -9.51 0.29
CA LYS A 84 -0.95 -10.45 1.41
C LYS A 84 -0.74 -9.72 2.74
N ALA A 85 0.21 -8.78 2.81
CA ALA A 85 0.48 -7.96 3.99
C ALA A 85 -0.79 -7.29 4.49
N LEU A 86 -1.46 -6.53 3.63
CA LEU A 86 -2.70 -5.84 4.00
C LEU A 86 -3.82 -6.82 4.37
N THR A 87 -3.94 -7.94 3.66
CA THR A 87 -4.93 -8.99 3.99
C THR A 87 -4.75 -9.49 5.42
N MET A 88 -3.53 -9.87 5.78
CA MET A 88 -3.21 -10.42 7.09
C MET A 88 -3.32 -9.36 8.19
N ALA A 89 -2.87 -8.14 7.92
CA ALA A 89 -2.94 -7.02 8.86
C ALA A 89 -4.37 -6.57 9.18
N LEU A 90 -5.32 -6.84 8.27
CA LEU A 90 -6.76 -6.63 8.49
C LEU A 90 -7.47 -7.86 9.08
N GLY A 91 -6.76 -8.94 9.40
CA GLY A 91 -7.36 -10.17 9.93
C GLY A 91 -8.22 -10.94 8.91
N LEU A 92 -8.03 -10.67 7.61
CA LEU A 92 -8.80 -11.26 6.52
C LEU A 92 -8.08 -12.48 5.92
N ARG A 93 -8.80 -13.26 5.12
CA ARG A 93 -8.22 -14.24 4.19
C ARG A 93 -8.49 -13.77 2.76
N THR A 94 -7.70 -14.25 1.80
CA THR A 94 -7.89 -13.89 0.37
C THR A 94 -9.31 -14.15 -0.11
N LYS A 95 -9.93 -15.26 0.31
CA LYS A 95 -11.32 -15.59 -0.05
C LYS A 95 -12.37 -14.66 0.55
N ASP A 96 -12.02 -13.93 1.62
CA ASP A 96 -12.92 -12.98 2.29
C ASP A 96 -12.90 -11.60 1.61
N ARG A 97 -12.16 -11.45 0.50
CA ARG A 97 -11.93 -10.18 -0.20
C ARG A 97 -12.33 -10.18 -1.69
N PRO A 98 -13.49 -10.73 -2.09
CA PRO A 98 -13.94 -10.62 -3.48
C PRO A 98 -14.19 -9.15 -3.84
N HIS A 99 -13.69 -8.70 -4.99
CA HIS A 99 -13.84 -7.31 -5.48
C HIS A 99 -13.23 -6.24 -4.56
N TRP A 100 -12.23 -6.60 -3.77
CA TRP A 100 -11.42 -5.66 -2.99
C TRP A 100 -10.00 -5.58 -3.52
N SER A 101 -9.42 -4.39 -3.52
CA SER A 101 -8.08 -4.13 -4.01
C SER A 101 -7.25 -3.39 -2.97
N CYS A 102 -6.00 -3.82 -2.80
CA CYS A 102 -4.99 -3.05 -2.08
C CYS A 102 -4.52 -1.91 -2.99
N CYS A 103 -4.52 -0.69 -2.47
CA CYS A 103 -3.95 0.47 -3.13
C CYS A 103 -2.77 1.01 -2.33
N HIS A 104 -1.66 1.31 -3.02
CA HIS A 104 -0.54 2.05 -2.46
C HIS A 104 -0.82 3.55 -2.55
N ILE A 105 -0.76 4.25 -1.42
CA ILE A 105 -1.12 5.68 -1.38
C ILE A 105 0.10 6.59 -1.43
N TRP A 106 1.26 6.16 -0.93
CA TRP A 106 2.56 6.79 -1.17
C TRP A 106 3.22 6.17 -2.40
N GLY A 107 3.57 7.03 -3.33
CA GLY A 107 4.05 6.66 -4.65
C GLY A 107 4.09 7.87 -5.56
N VAL A 108 4.96 7.83 -6.57
CA VAL A 108 5.09 8.91 -7.55
C VAL A 108 3.75 9.14 -8.23
N ASP A 109 3.26 10.38 -8.18
CA ASP A 109 2.08 10.78 -8.94
C ASP A 109 2.51 11.09 -10.36
N ASP A 110 2.12 10.20 -11.26
CA ASP A 110 2.32 10.40 -12.68
C ASP A 110 1.03 10.06 -13.43
N PRO A 111 0.20 11.08 -13.73
CA PRO A 111 -1.02 10.92 -14.50
C PRO A 111 -0.79 10.32 -15.89
N LEU A 112 0.43 10.42 -16.43
CA LEU A 112 0.81 9.89 -17.74
C LEU A 112 1.46 8.50 -17.66
N PHE A 113 1.65 7.96 -16.45
CA PHE A 113 2.27 6.65 -16.19
C PHE A 113 3.67 6.48 -16.83
N GLN A 114 4.43 7.56 -16.98
CA GLN A 114 5.75 7.58 -17.63
C GLN A 114 6.90 7.28 -16.65
N LYS A 115 6.73 7.58 -15.36
CA LYS A 115 7.70 7.42 -14.28
C LYS A 115 7.48 6.09 -13.58
N GLY A 116 8.59 5.41 -13.28
CA GLY A 116 8.58 4.29 -12.35
C GLY A 116 8.16 4.75 -10.96
N ASN A 117 7.24 4.04 -10.33
CA ASN A 117 6.93 4.28 -8.92
C ASN A 117 8.02 3.59 -8.07
N ASP A 118 9.08 4.33 -7.76
CA ASP A 118 10.24 3.77 -7.04
C ASP A 118 9.94 3.50 -5.56
N VAL A 119 8.96 4.20 -4.97
CA VAL A 119 8.48 3.97 -3.60
C VAL A 119 8.00 2.53 -3.40
N VAL A 120 7.31 1.96 -4.39
CA VAL A 120 6.84 0.56 -4.30
C VAL A 120 7.91 -0.46 -4.70
N LYS A 121 9.08 -0.03 -5.19
CA LYS A 121 10.26 -0.89 -5.36
C LYS A 121 11.10 -0.93 -4.09
N ASP A 122 11.05 0.14 -3.29
CA ASP A 122 11.68 0.21 -1.97
C ASP A 122 10.98 -0.74 -1.00
N ARG A 123 11.76 -1.68 -0.45
CA ARG A 123 11.30 -2.73 0.47
C ARG A 123 10.78 -2.15 1.78
N ARG A 124 11.25 -0.96 2.19
CA ARG A 124 10.78 -0.25 3.38
C ARG A 124 9.30 0.10 3.28
N PHE A 125 8.85 0.47 2.07
CA PHE A 125 7.51 1.03 1.84
C PHE A 125 6.58 0.12 1.04
N PHE A 126 7.10 -0.87 0.32
CA PHE A 126 6.31 -1.76 -0.56
C PHE A 126 5.21 -2.52 0.18
N SER A 127 5.53 -3.15 1.31
CA SER A 127 4.56 -3.92 2.12
C SER A 127 4.23 -3.24 3.45
N CYS A 128 4.45 -1.92 3.52
CA CYS A 128 4.13 -1.09 4.67
C CYS A 128 2.62 -0.85 4.76
N VAL A 129 1.98 -1.21 5.87
CA VAL A 129 0.53 -1.06 6.02
C VAL A 129 0.06 0.40 6.09
N ALA A 130 0.92 1.32 6.54
CA ALA A 130 0.65 2.76 6.46
C ALA A 130 0.76 3.32 5.02
N ASN A 131 1.34 2.55 4.10
CA ASN A 131 1.33 2.85 2.68
C ASN A 131 0.18 2.19 1.93
N MET A 132 -0.75 1.52 2.62
CA MET A 132 -1.79 0.76 1.94
C MET A 132 -3.17 1.00 2.53
N VAL A 133 -4.16 1.05 1.64
CA VAL A 133 -5.58 1.07 2.00
C VAL A 133 -6.31 -0.01 1.22
N LEU A 134 -7.30 -0.64 1.85
CA LEU A 134 -8.16 -1.61 1.19
C LEU A 134 -9.41 -0.91 0.68
N LEU A 135 -9.68 -1.01 -0.62
CA LEU A 135 -10.81 -0.36 -1.29
C LEU A 135 -11.62 -1.35 -2.12
N PRO A 136 -12.93 -1.11 -2.31
CA PRO A 136 -13.67 -1.75 -3.39
C PRO A 136 -12.95 -1.51 -4.72
N THR A 137 -12.78 -2.54 -5.52
CA THR A 137 -11.99 -2.49 -6.76
C THR A 137 -12.38 -1.34 -7.70
N PRO A 138 -13.67 -0.99 -7.91
CA PRO A 138 -14.02 0.15 -8.75
C PRO A 138 -13.48 1.50 -8.23
N LEU A 139 -13.39 1.68 -6.91
CA LEU A 139 -12.94 2.95 -6.32
C LEU A 139 -11.43 3.13 -6.39
N LYS A 140 -10.68 2.05 -6.65
CA LYS A 140 -9.23 2.12 -6.84
C LYS A 140 -8.86 3.08 -7.98
N ALA A 141 -9.67 3.15 -9.05
CA ALA A 141 -9.40 4.03 -10.17
C ALA A 141 -9.24 5.51 -9.72
N PHE A 142 -10.07 5.98 -8.80
CA PHE A 142 -9.95 7.35 -8.27
C PHE A 142 -8.63 7.59 -7.55
N THR A 143 -8.13 6.60 -6.82
CA THR A 143 -6.84 6.72 -6.15
C THR A 143 -5.64 6.68 -7.10
N ASP A 144 -5.81 6.11 -8.30
CA ASP A 144 -4.77 6.04 -9.33
C ASP A 144 -4.78 7.29 -10.23
N THR A 145 -5.95 7.91 -10.48
CA THR A 145 -6.11 8.98 -11.47
C THR A 145 -6.46 10.37 -10.92
N MET A 146 -6.89 10.49 -9.65
CA MET A 146 -7.24 11.77 -9.03
C MET A 146 -6.25 12.14 -7.91
N PRO A 147 -5.29 13.05 -8.18
CA PRO A 147 -4.29 13.47 -7.19
C PRO A 147 -4.88 13.98 -5.88
N GLU A 148 -6.03 14.67 -5.93
CA GLU A 148 -6.71 15.24 -4.77
C GLU A 148 -7.20 14.14 -3.82
N VAL A 149 -7.79 13.07 -4.37
CA VAL A 149 -8.22 11.88 -3.60
C VAL A 149 -7.03 11.24 -2.91
N LYS A 150 -5.92 11.08 -3.64
CA LYS A 150 -4.70 10.45 -3.11
C LYS A 150 -4.04 11.32 -2.05
N ALA A 151 -4.03 12.64 -2.21
CA ALA A 151 -3.54 13.59 -1.22
C ALA A 151 -4.34 13.48 0.10
N MET A 152 -5.68 13.45 0.04
CA MET A 152 -6.52 13.29 1.23
C MET A 152 -6.27 11.95 1.94
N LEU A 153 -6.10 10.86 1.18
CA LEU A 153 -5.74 9.54 1.73
C LEU A 153 -4.36 9.54 2.41
N ARG A 154 -3.37 10.22 1.83
CA ARG A 154 -2.04 10.38 2.44
C ARG A 154 -2.10 11.18 3.73
N ILE A 155 -2.86 12.28 3.77
CA ILE A 155 -3.06 13.07 5.00
C ILE A 155 -3.74 12.22 6.07
N CYS A 156 -4.80 11.48 5.71
CA CYS A 156 -5.49 10.56 6.61
C CYS A 156 -4.53 9.51 7.17
N SER A 157 -3.75 8.85 6.32
CA SER A 157 -2.73 7.87 6.72
C SER A 157 -1.66 8.49 7.62
N ARG A 158 -1.10 9.64 7.21
CA ARG A 158 -0.09 10.38 7.99
C ARG A 158 -0.54 10.62 9.42
N ASN A 159 -1.76 11.11 9.57
CA ASN A 159 -2.30 11.47 10.87
C ASN A 159 -2.78 10.25 11.67
N LEU A 160 -3.21 9.17 11.00
CA LEU A 160 -3.59 7.92 11.66
C LEU A 160 -2.39 7.19 12.25
N TYR A 161 -1.30 7.08 11.49
CA TYR A 161 -0.12 6.31 11.89
C TYR A 161 1.02 7.16 12.46
N GLU A 162 0.86 8.48 12.46
CA GLU A 162 1.91 9.43 12.87
C GLU A 162 3.20 9.23 12.07
N TRP A 163 3.04 8.91 10.78
CA TRP A 163 4.12 8.52 9.89
C TRP A 163 3.91 9.05 8.48
N THR A 164 4.97 9.60 7.89
CA THR A 164 5.01 10.05 6.50
C THR A 164 6.07 9.25 5.76
N CYS A 165 5.82 8.88 4.50
CA CYS A 165 6.84 8.25 3.67
C CYS A 165 7.95 9.26 3.36
N ASP A 166 9.17 8.92 3.75
CA ASP A 166 10.38 9.73 3.60
C ASP A 166 11.23 9.30 2.39
N HIS A 167 10.63 8.63 1.41
CA HIS A 167 11.32 8.32 0.16
C HIS A 167 11.68 9.61 -0.58
N GLU A 168 12.92 9.72 -1.06
CA GLU A 168 13.46 10.93 -1.69
C GLU A 168 12.61 11.46 -2.86
N SER A 169 11.97 10.57 -3.59
CA SER A 169 11.09 10.93 -4.71
C SER A 169 9.77 11.60 -4.28
N LEU A 170 9.50 11.73 -2.98
CA LEU A 170 8.25 12.27 -2.44
C LEU A 170 8.44 13.62 -1.72
N VAL A 171 9.63 14.21 -1.74
CA VAL A 171 9.91 15.49 -1.04
C VAL A 171 8.88 16.57 -1.40
N GLU A 172 8.65 16.81 -2.70
CA GLU A 172 7.68 17.81 -3.18
C GLU A 172 6.24 17.43 -2.80
N THR A 173 5.91 16.13 -2.85
CA THR A 173 4.60 15.63 -2.44
C THR A 173 4.35 15.93 -0.96
N VAL A 174 5.31 15.64 -0.08
CA VAL A 174 5.18 15.91 1.35
C VAL A 174 5.04 17.40 1.63
N GLN A 175 5.84 18.25 0.97
CA GLN A 175 5.72 19.71 1.09
C GLN A 175 4.33 20.22 0.68
N ALA A 176 3.77 19.69 -0.41
CA ALA A 176 2.41 20.02 -0.83
C ALA A 176 1.35 19.59 0.20
N LEU A 177 1.53 18.44 0.86
CA LEU A 177 0.61 17.99 1.93
C LEU A 177 0.76 18.80 3.23
N ASP A 178 1.92 19.39 3.47
CA ASP A 178 2.14 20.30 4.61
C ASP A 178 1.49 21.67 4.38
N ALA A 179 1.46 22.12 3.13
CA ALA A 179 0.79 23.36 2.71
C ALA A 179 -0.71 23.19 2.42
N TRP A 180 -1.30 22.02 2.66
CA TRP A 180 -2.67 21.70 2.28
C TRP A 180 -3.72 22.58 2.96
N ASP A 181 -4.58 23.22 2.17
CA ASP A 181 -5.66 24.10 2.61
C ASP A 181 -7.05 23.74 2.04
N ALA A 182 -7.14 22.79 1.09
CA ALA A 182 -8.38 22.33 0.48
C ALA A 182 -9.16 21.38 1.40
N TRP A 183 -9.78 21.93 2.45
CA TRP A 183 -10.48 21.16 3.49
C TRP A 183 -11.97 20.91 3.22
N ASP A 184 -12.56 21.56 2.22
CA ASP A 184 -14.01 21.53 1.97
C ASP A 184 -14.53 20.13 1.56
N ASP A 185 -13.68 19.38 0.85
CA ASP A 185 -13.93 18.00 0.40
C ASP A 185 -13.30 16.95 1.34
N TYR A 186 -12.52 17.38 2.32
CA TYR A 186 -11.84 16.46 3.25
C TYR A 186 -12.86 15.84 4.22
N PRO A 187 -12.95 14.50 4.33
CA PRO A 187 -13.97 13.87 5.15
C PRO A 187 -13.86 14.20 6.63
N ASP A 188 -14.99 14.53 7.27
CA ASP A 188 -15.01 14.96 8.67
C ASP A 188 -14.61 13.85 9.65
N SER A 189 -14.79 12.57 9.28
CA SER A 189 -14.36 11.44 10.13
C SER A 189 -12.84 11.24 10.10
N TRP A 190 -12.16 11.71 9.06
CA TRP A 190 -10.72 11.52 8.92
C TRP A 190 -9.94 12.49 9.81
N PRO A 191 -8.80 12.05 10.38
CA PRO A 191 -7.99 12.90 11.24
C PRO A 191 -7.27 13.99 10.43
N ARG A 192 -7.50 15.26 10.77
CA ARG A 192 -6.74 16.40 10.21
C ARG A 192 -5.40 16.61 10.93
N LYS A 193 -5.27 16.09 12.16
CA LYS A 193 -4.05 16.11 12.96
C LYS A 193 -3.79 14.74 13.60
N PRO A 194 -2.52 14.41 13.92
CA PRO A 194 -2.17 13.24 14.71
C PRO A 194 -3.02 13.10 15.97
N GLY A 195 -3.47 11.88 16.28
CA GLY A 195 -4.21 11.56 17.49
C GLY A 195 -5.63 12.14 17.60
N GLN A 196 -6.12 12.87 16.60
CA GLN A 196 -7.42 13.55 16.68
C GLN A 196 -8.61 12.58 16.59
N LYS A 197 -8.63 11.71 15.58
CA LYS A 197 -9.73 10.79 15.26
C LYS A 197 -9.19 9.52 14.64
N ARG A 198 -9.98 8.46 14.69
CA ARG A 198 -9.78 7.27 13.84
C ARG A 198 -10.73 7.37 12.65
N PRO A 199 -10.24 7.24 11.40
CA PRO A 199 -11.12 7.24 10.24
C PRO A 199 -12.07 6.03 10.30
N LEU A 200 -13.19 6.13 9.59
CA LEU A 200 -14.11 4.99 9.48
C LEU A 200 -13.40 3.78 8.85
N GLY A 201 -13.81 2.58 9.25
CA GLY A 201 -13.30 1.33 8.70
C GLY A 201 -11.91 0.88 9.20
N VAL A 202 -11.38 1.50 10.25
CA VAL A 202 -10.22 0.96 10.99
C VAL A 202 -10.58 -0.40 11.57
N ILE A 203 -9.75 -1.41 11.30
CA ILE A 203 -9.85 -2.74 11.89
C ILE A 203 -8.88 -2.84 13.06
N ASP A 204 -9.44 -2.94 14.27
CA ASP A 204 -8.69 -3.04 15.52
C ASP A 204 -7.78 -4.28 15.55
N LEU A 205 -6.71 -4.17 16.34
CA LEU A 205 -5.85 -5.31 16.64
C LEU A 205 -6.67 -6.39 17.35
N THR A 206 -6.64 -7.61 16.80
CA THR A 206 -7.29 -8.78 17.40
C THR A 206 -6.25 -9.87 17.70
N PRO A 207 -6.57 -10.85 18.56
CA PRO A 207 -5.66 -11.97 18.84
C PRO A 207 -5.22 -12.76 17.61
N GLU A 208 -6.09 -12.85 16.58
CA GLU A 208 -5.73 -13.50 15.31
C GLU A 208 -4.73 -12.65 14.52
N ILE A 209 -4.91 -11.32 14.46
CA ILE A 209 -3.93 -10.42 13.82
C ILE A 209 -2.59 -10.50 14.54
N GLU A 210 -2.56 -10.48 15.88
CA GLU A 210 -1.33 -10.65 16.65
C GLU A 210 -0.63 -11.98 16.34
N LYS A 211 -1.40 -13.07 16.20
CA LYS A 211 -0.87 -14.38 15.83
C LYS A 211 -0.23 -14.33 14.44
N GLN A 212 -0.85 -13.65 13.47
CA GLN A 212 -0.28 -13.45 12.14
C GLN A 212 1.01 -12.63 12.19
N VAL A 213 1.04 -11.57 13.01
CA VAL A 213 2.26 -10.77 13.24
C VAL A 213 3.38 -11.62 13.82
N ARG A 214 3.11 -12.36 14.91
CA ARG A 214 4.10 -13.28 15.54
C ARG A 214 4.64 -14.30 14.53
N LYS A 215 3.75 -14.90 13.73
CA LYS A 215 4.13 -15.85 12.69
C LYS A 215 5.01 -15.21 11.61
N ARG A 216 4.69 -13.99 11.18
CA ARG A 216 5.49 -13.29 10.16
C ARG A 216 6.86 -12.90 10.70
N ARG A 217 6.96 -12.35 11.92
CA ARG A 217 8.25 -12.05 12.58
C ARG A 217 9.11 -13.30 12.71
N ALA A 218 8.55 -14.41 13.18
CA ALA A 218 9.25 -15.69 13.27
C ALA A 218 9.74 -16.20 11.90
N ALA A 219 8.96 -16.00 10.84
CA ALA A 219 9.36 -16.37 9.48
C ALA A 219 10.51 -15.49 8.95
N ILE A 220 10.45 -14.17 9.17
CA ILE A 220 11.56 -13.25 8.81
C ILE A 220 12.84 -13.69 9.53
N LYS A 221 12.76 -13.94 10.84
CA LYS A 221 13.88 -14.42 11.66
C LYS A 221 14.46 -15.73 11.14
N GLY A 222 13.59 -16.69 10.83
CA GLY A 222 13.98 -17.99 10.29
C GLY A 222 14.62 -17.89 8.89
N ASP A 223 14.14 -16.99 8.05
CA ASP A 223 14.69 -16.78 6.70
C ASP A 223 16.04 -16.05 6.75
N LEU A 224 16.21 -15.05 7.62
CA LEU A 224 17.51 -14.41 7.87
C LEU A 224 18.58 -15.45 8.24
N ALA A 225 18.24 -16.37 9.14
CA ALA A 225 19.17 -17.41 9.59
C ALA A 225 19.40 -18.53 8.56
N HIS A 226 18.36 -18.91 7.79
CA HIS A 226 18.36 -20.21 7.11
C HIS A 226 17.78 -20.24 5.69
N ALA A 227 17.42 -19.10 5.09
CA ALA A 227 16.98 -19.09 3.70
C ALA A 227 18.15 -19.35 2.74
N GLY A 228 17.84 -19.65 1.49
CA GLY A 228 18.84 -19.85 0.45
C GLY A 228 19.65 -18.59 0.12
N PRO A 229 20.61 -18.71 -0.82
CA PRO A 229 21.53 -17.64 -1.17
C PRO A 229 20.83 -16.42 -1.79
N HIS A 230 19.63 -16.56 -2.34
CA HIS A 230 18.92 -15.46 -2.98
C HIS A 230 18.05 -14.63 -2.02
N TYR A 231 18.00 -14.97 -0.74
CA TYR A 231 17.29 -14.17 0.25
C TYR A 231 18.04 -12.84 0.48
N PRO A 232 17.40 -11.68 0.32
CA PRO A 232 18.04 -10.36 0.41
C PRO A 232 18.28 -9.98 1.87
N ARG A 233 19.24 -10.65 2.52
CA ARG A 233 19.49 -10.52 3.96
C ARG A 233 19.87 -9.09 4.36
N ALA A 234 20.75 -8.47 3.58
CA ALA A 234 21.22 -7.11 3.86
C ALA A 234 20.04 -6.14 3.81
N GLU A 235 19.24 -6.19 2.75
CA GLU A 235 18.12 -5.26 2.59
C GLU A 235 16.97 -5.55 3.56
N VAL A 236 16.77 -6.81 3.95
CA VAL A 236 15.83 -7.14 5.04
C VAL A 236 16.31 -6.53 6.35
N GLN A 237 17.60 -6.62 6.67
CA GLN A 237 18.15 -6.03 7.88
C GLN A 237 18.01 -4.50 7.87
N GLU A 238 18.31 -3.84 6.74
CA GLU A 238 18.12 -2.40 6.57
C GLU A 238 16.66 -1.97 6.82
N VAL A 239 15.68 -2.76 6.35
CA VAL A 239 14.26 -2.48 6.62
C VAL A 239 13.93 -2.64 8.09
N LEU A 240 14.45 -3.68 8.76
CA LEU A 240 14.22 -3.89 10.19
C LEU A 240 14.84 -2.76 11.02
N ASP A 241 16.04 -2.32 10.66
CA ASP A 241 16.75 -1.23 11.33
C ASP A 241 16.02 0.11 11.14
N TYR A 242 15.57 0.41 9.92
CA TYR A 242 14.76 1.59 9.61
C TYR A 242 13.49 1.67 10.48
N TRP A 243 12.78 0.55 10.61
CA TRP A 243 11.54 0.47 11.40
C TRP A 243 11.78 0.19 12.90
N LYS A 244 13.04 0.00 13.32
CA LYS A 244 13.42 -0.37 14.70
C LYS A 244 12.71 -1.63 15.19
N ILE A 245 12.62 -2.65 14.32
CA ILE A 245 11.96 -3.92 14.62
C ILE A 245 12.97 -4.91 15.18
N GLU A 246 12.77 -5.32 16.43
CA GLU A 246 13.48 -6.45 17.03
C GLU A 246 12.75 -7.78 16.71
N LEU A 247 13.46 -8.87 16.38
CA LEU A 247 12.84 -10.14 15.94
C LEU A 247 12.87 -11.28 16.98
#